data_AF-A0A355BED9-F1
#
_entry.id   AF-A0A355BED9-F1
#
_cell.length_a   1.000
_cell.length_b   1.000
_cell.length_c   1.000
_cell.angle_alpha   90.00
_cell.angle_beta   90.00
_cell.angle_gamma   90.00
#
_symmetry.space_group_name_H-M   'P 1'
#
loop_
_entity.id
_entity.type
_entity.pdbx_description
1 polymer ?
#
loop_
_entity_poly.entity_id
_entity_poly.type
_entity_poly.pdbx_seq_one_letter_code
_entity_poly.pdbx_strand_id
1 'polypeptide(L)'
;GALDPKTMGSVPNVGLMAQQAEEYGSHDKTFQMKAKGKVKVVDENGNVLMEQTVEKGDIFRMCQVKDAPIQDWVKLAISRARATGVPTVFWLDENRAHDKQIIEKVKLYLKNHDLKGLEIKIMNPVDAATYSLERIVQGLDTVSVTGNVLRDYLTDLFPILEVGTSAKMLSIVPLMNGGGLFETGAGGSAPKHVEQFIDEGYLRWDSLGEFLALCVSYEHLATLFNNSKAMILSETLDAATEKFLENDKSPSRKIGSIDNRGSHFYLALYWAQELANQNKDLELKNIFNPVANQLTTNELKIVDELIAAQGKPQNIGGYYHPTPRLTDQSMRPSETFNRIIESINS
;
A
#
# COMPACT_ATOMS: atom_id res chain seq x y z
N GLY A 1 -3.97 24.93 13.28
CA GLY A 1 -2.64 24.63 13.84
C GLY A 1 -2.07 23.42 13.14
N ALA A 2 -1.00 22.82 13.66
CA ALA A 2 -0.60 21.48 13.21
C ALA A 2 -1.69 20.47 13.58
N LEU A 3 -1.78 19.37 12.83
CA LEU A 3 -2.62 18.22 13.17
C LEU A 3 -2.03 17.48 14.37
N ASP A 4 -2.89 16.83 15.17
CA ASP A 4 -2.46 15.97 16.28
C ASP A 4 -2.64 14.50 15.88
N PRO A 5 -1.55 13.76 15.57
CA PRO A 5 -1.60 12.34 15.23
C PRO A 5 -2.27 11.45 16.27
N LYS A 6 -2.41 11.90 17.52
CA LYS A 6 -3.02 11.10 18.60
C LYS A 6 -4.55 11.10 18.56
N THR A 7 -5.15 12.13 17.96
CA THR A 7 -6.61 12.32 18.01
C THR A 7 -7.24 12.56 16.65
N MET A 8 -6.43 12.73 15.60
CA MET A 8 -6.94 12.94 14.25
C MET A 8 -7.59 11.67 13.69
N GLY A 9 -8.56 11.85 12.80
CA GLY A 9 -9.11 10.76 11.99
C GLY A 9 -8.17 10.37 10.85
N SER A 10 -8.68 9.60 9.91
CA SER A 10 -7.95 9.13 8.73
C SER A 10 -8.66 9.45 7.41
N VAL A 11 -7.88 9.65 6.34
CA VAL A 11 -8.41 9.84 4.98
C VAL A 11 -7.85 8.79 4.01
N PRO A 12 -8.45 7.58 3.97
CA PRO A 12 -8.09 6.57 2.98
C PRO A 12 -8.48 7.00 1.55
N ASN A 13 -7.92 6.33 0.54
CA ASN A 13 -8.15 6.64 -0.87
C ASN A 13 -8.66 5.43 -1.68
N VAL A 14 -9.57 5.68 -2.61
CA VAL A 14 -9.99 4.79 -3.69
C VAL A 14 -9.69 5.46 -5.02
N GLY A 15 -8.63 5.03 -5.70
CA GLY A 15 -8.09 5.66 -6.90
C GLY A 15 -8.47 4.99 -8.22
N LEU A 16 -8.84 5.78 -9.22
CA LEU A 16 -9.03 5.32 -10.59
C LEU A 16 -7.70 5.25 -11.32
N MET A 17 -7.16 4.04 -11.53
CA MET A 17 -5.82 3.87 -12.15
C MET A 17 -5.74 2.81 -13.25
N ALA A 18 -6.72 1.90 -13.32
CA ALA A 18 -6.65 0.74 -14.22
C ALA A 18 -6.49 1.15 -15.69
N GLN A 19 -5.62 0.41 -16.40
CA GLN A 19 -5.32 0.61 -17.83
C GLN A 19 -4.71 2.00 -18.15
N GLN A 20 -3.80 2.48 -17.28
CA GLN A 20 -3.14 3.78 -17.44
C GLN A 20 -4.16 4.92 -17.57
N ALA A 21 -5.10 4.96 -16.63
CA ALA A 21 -6.17 5.95 -16.65
C ALA A 21 -5.61 7.38 -16.59
N GLU A 22 -6.24 8.27 -17.35
CA GLU A 22 -6.05 9.71 -17.31
C GLU A 22 -4.63 10.14 -17.71
N GLU A 23 -3.94 10.92 -16.89
CA GLU A 23 -2.62 11.48 -17.19
C GLU A 23 -1.52 10.41 -17.32
N TYR A 24 -1.63 9.27 -16.64
CA TYR A 24 -0.60 8.22 -16.67
C TYR A 24 -0.53 7.48 -18.01
N GLY A 25 -1.57 7.59 -18.83
CA GLY A 25 -1.60 7.05 -20.19
C GLY A 25 -1.36 8.10 -21.28
N SER A 26 -0.90 9.30 -20.93
CA SER A 26 -0.87 10.45 -21.86
C SER A 26 0.49 10.68 -22.54
N HIS A 27 1.53 9.93 -22.18
CA HIS A 27 2.91 10.19 -22.59
C HIS A 27 3.10 10.19 -24.12
N ASP A 28 2.57 9.16 -24.79
CA ASP A 28 2.58 9.00 -26.26
C ASP A 28 1.64 9.98 -26.99
N LYS A 29 0.84 10.75 -26.23
CA LYS A 29 -0.12 11.75 -26.69
C LYS A 29 0.23 13.16 -26.22
N THR A 30 1.48 13.38 -25.82
CA THR A 30 2.00 14.66 -25.37
C THR A 30 3.01 15.21 -26.38
N PHE A 31 2.80 16.43 -26.84
CA PHE A 31 3.60 17.03 -27.90
C PHE A 31 3.93 18.48 -27.57
N GLN A 32 5.20 18.86 -27.74
CA GLN A 32 5.61 20.26 -27.73
C GLN A 32 5.43 20.87 -29.13
N MET A 33 4.63 21.93 -29.21
CA MET A 33 4.25 22.56 -30.47
C MET A 33 5.41 23.34 -31.08
N LYS A 34 5.67 23.11 -32.37
CA LYS A 34 6.78 23.77 -33.09
C LYS A 34 6.40 25.11 -33.73
N ALA A 35 5.10 25.40 -33.84
CA ALA A 35 4.56 26.60 -34.47
C ALA A 35 3.15 26.91 -33.96
N LYS A 36 2.68 28.13 -34.22
CA LYS A 36 1.29 28.53 -33.99
C LYS A 36 0.35 27.80 -34.94
N GLY A 37 -0.81 27.39 -34.44
CA GLY A 37 -1.82 26.70 -35.23
C GLY A 37 -2.98 26.17 -34.39
N LYS A 38 -3.55 25.04 -34.82
CA LYS A 38 -4.61 24.32 -34.12
C LYS A 38 -4.30 22.83 -34.10
N VAL A 39 -4.52 22.20 -32.95
CA VAL A 39 -4.53 20.74 -32.82
C VAL A 39 -5.98 20.27 -32.88
N LYS A 40 -6.27 19.29 -33.73
CA LYS A 40 -7.59 18.69 -33.90
C LYS A 40 -7.53 17.20 -33.58
N VAL A 41 -8.53 16.72 -32.86
CA VAL A 41 -8.77 15.28 -32.65
C VAL A 41 -9.95 14.91 -33.53
N VAL A 42 -9.73 14.01 -34.48
CA VAL A 42 -10.71 13.59 -35.47
C VAL A 42 -11.02 12.10 -35.34
N ASP A 43 -12.27 11.72 -35.55
CA ASP A 43 -12.65 10.31 -35.64
C ASP A 43 -12.33 9.70 -37.03
N GLU A 44 -12.58 8.40 -37.19
CA GLU A 44 -12.33 7.67 -38.44
C GLU A 44 -13.20 8.15 -39.61
N ASN A 45 -14.30 8.87 -39.32
CA ASN A 45 -15.19 9.45 -40.33
C ASN A 45 -14.80 10.91 -40.70
N GLY A 46 -13.75 11.45 -40.09
CA GLY A 46 -13.28 12.82 -40.29
C GLY A 46 -14.04 13.87 -39.48
N ASN A 47 -14.89 13.48 -38.54
CA ASN A 47 -15.56 14.43 -37.65
C ASN A 47 -14.57 14.98 -36.63
N VAL A 48 -14.55 16.30 -36.44
CA VAL A 48 -13.73 16.94 -35.40
C VAL A 48 -14.41 16.78 -34.05
N LEU A 49 -13.78 16.01 -33.16
CA LEU A 49 -14.28 15.77 -31.79
C LEU A 49 -13.81 16.86 -30.82
N MET A 50 -12.56 17.30 -30.96
CA MET A 50 -11.95 18.34 -30.13
C MET A 50 -11.01 19.21 -30.98
N GLU A 51 -10.93 20.51 -30.66
CA GLU A 51 -10.02 21.45 -31.30
C GLU A 51 -9.41 22.39 -30.25
N GLN A 52 -8.09 22.60 -30.31
CA GLN A 52 -7.36 23.50 -29.42
C GLN A 52 -6.47 24.44 -30.26
N THR A 53 -6.55 25.75 -30.01
CA THR A 53 -5.58 26.70 -30.58
C THR A 53 -4.29 26.65 -29.77
N VAL A 54 -3.15 26.63 -30.45
CA VAL A 54 -1.82 26.49 -29.86
C VAL A 54 -0.80 27.46 -30.46
N GLU A 55 0.23 27.79 -29.70
CA GLU A 55 1.38 28.58 -30.08
C GLU A 55 2.68 27.76 -30.08
N LYS A 56 3.78 28.35 -30.57
CA LYS A 56 5.09 27.69 -30.53
C LYS A 56 5.55 27.58 -29.07
N GLY A 57 5.93 26.37 -28.65
CA GLY A 57 6.41 26.08 -27.32
C GLY A 57 5.35 25.49 -26.39
N ASP A 58 4.06 25.64 -26.72
CA ASP A 58 2.96 25.04 -25.97
C ASP A 58 3.10 23.52 -25.88
N ILE A 59 2.66 22.95 -24.76
CA ILE A 59 2.57 21.51 -24.58
C ILE A 59 1.09 21.11 -24.74
N PHE A 60 0.78 20.48 -25.86
CA PHE A 60 -0.52 19.83 -26.04
C PHE A 60 -0.46 18.42 -25.48
N ARG A 61 -1.55 17.99 -24.83
CA ARG A 61 -1.68 16.64 -24.27
C ARG A 61 -3.10 16.14 -24.38
N MET A 62 -3.26 14.83 -24.62
CA MET A 62 -4.55 14.15 -24.58
C MET A 62 -4.51 12.95 -23.61
N CYS A 63 -5.54 12.83 -22.79
CA CYS A 63 -5.72 11.75 -21.82
C CYS A 63 -6.89 10.86 -22.23
N GLN A 64 -6.92 9.63 -21.70
CA GLN A 64 -8.03 8.70 -21.91
C GLN A 64 -8.33 7.93 -20.63
N VAL A 65 -9.59 7.55 -20.45
CA VAL A 65 -9.99 6.59 -19.42
C VAL A 65 -11.14 5.76 -19.96
N LYS A 66 -11.06 4.44 -19.78
CA LYS A 66 -12.06 3.50 -20.30
C LYS A 66 -13.22 3.36 -19.34
N ASP A 67 -14.37 2.99 -19.87
CA ASP A 67 -15.60 2.89 -19.10
C ASP A 67 -15.57 1.78 -18.03
N ALA A 68 -15.05 0.59 -18.38
CA ALA A 68 -14.96 -0.53 -17.44
C ALA A 68 -14.13 -0.21 -16.17
N PRO A 69 -12.94 0.43 -16.26
CA PRO A 69 -12.25 1.00 -15.09
C PRO A 69 -13.09 1.92 -14.22
N ILE A 70 -13.94 2.77 -14.81
CA ILE A 70 -14.80 3.69 -14.05
C ILE A 70 -15.89 2.93 -13.29
N GLN A 71 -16.50 1.91 -13.92
CA GLN A 71 -17.50 1.06 -13.25
C GLN A 71 -16.91 0.32 -12.05
N ASP A 72 -15.72 -0.27 -12.22
CA ASP A 72 -15.04 -0.99 -11.14
C ASP A 72 -14.60 -0.05 -10.00
N TRP A 73 -14.10 1.14 -10.35
CA TRP A 73 -13.75 2.19 -9.39
C TRP A 73 -14.96 2.63 -8.54
N VAL A 74 -16.13 2.85 -9.16
CA VAL A 74 -17.38 3.16 -8.42
C VAL A 74 -17.78 2.00 -7.52
N LYS A 75 -17.74 0.76 -8.02
CA LYS A 75 -18.05 -0.44 -7.24
C LYS A 75 -17.14 -0.55 -6.02
N LEU A 76 -15.84 -0.32 -6.17
CA LEU A 76 -14.86 -0.35 -5.08
C LEU A 76 -15.15 0.72 -4.04
N ALA A 77 -15.45 1.96 -4.46
CA ALA A 77 -15.82 3.04 -3.55
C ALA A 77 -17.03 2.69 -2.69
N ILE A 78 -18.08 2.10 -3.29
CA ILE A 78 -19.28 1.68 -2.55
C ILE A 78 -19.01 0.48 -1.64
N SER A 79 -18.19 -0.47 -2.06
CA SER A 79 -17.77 -1.59 -1.21
C SER A 79 -17.04 -1.09 0.04
N ARG A 80 -16.11 -0.13 -0.11
CA ARG A 80 -15.40 0.49 1.01
C ARG A 80 -16.33 1.31 1.91
N ALA A 81 -17.22 2.11 1.33
CA ALA A 81 -18.22 2.86 2.09
C ALA A 81 -19.10 1.94 2.94
N ARG A 82 -19.52 0.79 2.40
CA ARG A 82 -20.32 -0.20 3.13
C ARG A 82 -19.54 -0.90 4.23
N ALA A 83 -18.31 -1.32 3.94
CA ALA A 83 -17.49 -2.05 4.91
C ALA A 83 -17.13 -1.19 6.13
N THR A 84 -16.96 0.12 5.93
CA THR A 84 -16.47 1.03 6.97
C THR A 84 -17.56 1.92 7.59
N GLY A 85 -18.66 2.17 6.87
CA GLY A 85 -19.67 3.15 7.29
C GLY A 85 -19.19 4.62 7.23
N VAL A 86 -18.00 4.86 6.69
CA VAL A 86 -17.36 6.18 6.64
C VAL A 86 -17.90 6.99 5.45
N PRO A 87 -18.18 8.31 5.62
CA PRO A 87 -18.54 9.18 4.51
C PRO A 87 -17.53 9.12 3.37
N THR A 88 -18.03 8.94 2.16
CA THR A 88 -17.23 8.67 0.97
C THR A 88 -17.46 9.76 -0.07
N VAL A 89 -16.40 10.46 -0.45
CA VAL A 89 -16.47 11.67 -1.26
C VAL A 89 -15.74 11.45 -2.58
N PHE A 90 -16.43 11.63 -3.70
CA PHE A 90 -15.83 11.72 -5.03
C PHE A 90 -15.29 13.13 -5.27
N TRP A 91 -13.99 13.27 -5.53
CA TRP A 91 -13.31 14.55 -5.71
C TRP A 91 -13.26 14.88 -7.21
N LEU A 92 -14.30 15.57 -7.69
CA LEU A 92 -14.52 15.84 -9.11
C LEU A 92 -14.95 17.30 -9.28
N ASP A 93 -14.19 18.06 -10.08
CA ASP A 93 -14.46 19.47 -10.35
C ASP A 93 -15.38 19.63 -11.55
N GLU A 94 -16.63 20.06 -11.34
CA GLU A 94 -17.59 20.25 -12.44
C GLU A 94 -17.17 21.30 -13.48
N ASN A 95 -16.18 22.15 -13.16
CA ASN A 95 -15.60 23.12 -14.09
C ASN A 95 -14.55 22.48 -15.03
N ARG A 96 -14.09 21.26 -14.75
CA ARG A 96 -13.23 20.48 -15.65
C ARG A 96 -14.10 19.64 -16.58
N ALA A 97 -13.92 19.82 -17.89
CA ALA A 97 -14.67 19.08 -18.90
C ALA A 97 -14.54 17.55 -18.74
N HIS A 98 -13.35 17.08 -18.36
CA HIS A 98 -13.08 15.68 -18.03
C HIS A 98 -13.92 15.21 -16.84
N ASP A 99 -13.74 15.84 -15.67
CA ASP A 99 -14.44 15.48 -14.44
C ASP A 99 -15.96 15.56 -14.61
N LYS A 100 -16.50 16.50 -15.39
CA LYS A 100 -17.93 16.56 -15.72
C LYS A 100 -18.43 15.27 -16.38
N GLN A 101 -17.67 14.70 -17.32
CA GLN A 101 -17.99 13.41 -17.94
C GLN A 101 -17.87 12.25 -16.94
N ILE A 102 -16.89 12.31 -16.04
CA ILE A 102 -16.76 11.32 -14.95
C ILE A 102 -17.94 11.41 -13.98
N ILE A 103 -18.39 12.61 -13.60
CA ILE A 103 -19.56 12.83 -12.73
C ILE A 103 -20.81 12.20 -13.34
N GLU A 104 -21.03 12.34 -14.65
CA GLU A 104 -22.15 11.71 -15.35
C GLU A 104 -22.11 10.18 -15.21
N LYS A 105 -20.93 9.56 -15.40
CA LYS A 105 -20.73 8.12 -15.23
C LYS A 105 -20.88 7.66 -13.78
N VAL A 106 -20.33 8.40 -12.81
CA VAL A 106 -20.50 8.12 -11.38
C VAL A 106 -21.98 8.14 -11.03
N LYS A 107 -22.72 9.19 -11.39
CA LYS A 107 -24.17 9.29 -11.15
C LYS A 107 -24.96 8.16 -11.81
N LEU A 108 -24.53 7.69 -12.98
CA LEU A 108 -25.14 6.54 -13.65
C LEU A 108 -24.89 5.25 -12.85
N TYR A 109 -23.65 4.94 -12.52
CA TYR A 109 -23.27 3.67 -11.90
C TYR A 109 -23.64 3.56 -10.44
N LEU A 110 -23.74 4.68 -9.71
CA LEU A 110 -24.28 4.69 -8.35
C LEU A 110 -25.71 4.12 -8.29
N LYS A 111 -26.50 4.19 -9.36
CA LYS A 111 -27.85 3.61 -9.43
C LYS A 111 -27.86 2.08 -9.43
N ASN A 112 -26.72 1.45 -9.73
CA ASN A 112 -26.59 -0.01 -9.76
C ASN A 112 -26.25 -0.60 -8.39
N HIS A 113 -26.15 0.23 -7.34
CA HIS A 113 -25.73 -0.18 -6.00
C HIS A 113 -26.76 0.19 -4.94
N ASP A 114 -26.80 -0.57 -3.84
CA ASP A 114 -27.58 -0.21 -2.66
C ASP A 114 -26.85 0.84 -1.83
N LEU A 115 -27.39 2.06 -1.84
CA LEU A 115 -26.85 3.22 -1.13
C LEU A 115 -27.50 3.43 0.26
N LYS A 116 -28.40 2.55 0.70
CA LYS A 116 -29.15 2.75 1.95
C LYS A 116 -28.24 2.86 3.16
N GLY A 117 -28.22 4.03 3.80
CA GLY A 117 -27.36 4.29 4.97
C GLY A 117 -25.89 4.55 4.63
N LEU A 118 -25.55 4.83 3.36
CA LEU A 118 -24.25 5.39 2.98
C LEU A 118 -24.34 6.90 2.83
N GLU A 119 -23.30 7.59 3.30
CA GLU A 119 -23.08 9.00 2.97
C GLU A 119 -22.10 9.09 1.80
N ILE A 120 -22.65 9.19 0.58
CA ILE A 120 -21.86 9.38 -0.65
C ILE A 120 -22.03 10.82 -1.15
N LYS A 121 -20.92 11.52 -1.37
CA LYS A 121 -20.91 12.90 -1.88
C LYS A 121 -20.07 13.02 -3.15
N ILE A 122 -20.36 14.04 -3.95
CA ILE A 122 -19.50 14.51 -5.04
C ILE A 122 -19.19 15.97 -4.75
N MET A 123 -17.90 16.31 -4.64
CA MET A 123 -17.41 17.64 -4.30
C MET A 123 -16.24 17.98 -5.22
N ASN A 124 -16.03 19.27 -5.54
CA ASN A 124 -14.78 19.66 -6.17
C ASN A 124 -13.60 19.39 -5.20
N PRO A 125 -12.37 19.22 -5.71
CA PRO A 125 -11.23 18.85 -4.86
C PRO A 125 -10.95 19.79 -3.69
N VAL A 126 -11.23 21.10 -3.81
CA VAL A 126 -10.99 22.08 -2.74
C VAL A 126 -11.99 21.90 -1.60
N ASP A 127 -13.28 21.76 -1.94
CA ASP A 127 -14.35 21.52 -0.96
C ASP A 127 -14.19 20.14 -0.31
N ALA A 128 -13.82 19.13 -1.09
CA ALA A 128 -13.59 17.79 -0.60
C ALA A 128 -12.40 17.72 0.38
N ALA A 129 -11.31 18.43 0.08
CA ALA A 129 -10.17 18.57 0.98
C ALA A 129 -10.57 19.30 2.27
N THR A 130 -11.33 20.40 2.16
CA THR A 130 -11.83 21.16 3.32
C THR A 130 -12.71 20.29 4.21
N TYR A 131 -13.71 19.62 3.64
CA TYR A 131 -14.59 18.69 4.36
C TYR A 131 -13.81 17.57 5.06
N SER A 132 -12.82 16.99 4.38
CA SER A 132 -12.00 15.92 4.93
C SER A 132 -11.14 16.43 6.09
N LEU A 133 -10.52 17.61 5.96
CA LEU A 133 -9.72 18.22 7.03
C LEU A 133 -10.58 18.68 8.21
N GLU A 134 -11.78 19.20 7.99
CA GLU A 134 -12.70 19.54 9.08
C GLU A 134 -13.10 18.31 9.90
N ARG A 135 -13.27 17.16 9.25
CA ARG A 135 -13.54 15.88 9.91
C ARG A 135 -12.30 15.30 10.59
N ILE A 136 -11.15 15.36 9.92
CA ILE A 136 -9.91 14.77 10.44
C ILE A 136 -9.53 15.38 11.80
N VAL A 137 -9.70 16.70 11.97
CA VAL A 137 -9.39 17.38 13.25
C VAL A 137 -10.38 17.04 14.38
N GLN A 138 -11.53 16.46 14.04
CA GLN A 138 -12.55 15.99 15.00
C GLN A 138 -12.38 14.50 15.33
N GLY A 139 -11.33 13.84 14.82
CA GLY A 139 -11.16 12.39 14.98
C GLY A 139 -12.07 11.56 14.09
N LEU A 140 -12.58 12.13 13.00
CA LEU A 140 -13.54 11.48 12.09
C LEU A 140 -12.90 11.18 10.74
N ASP A 141 -13.20 10.00 10.22
CA ASP A 141 -12.63 9.53 8.94
C ASP A 141 -13.40 10.04 7.72
N THR A 142 -12.75 10.08 6.56
CA THR A 142 -13.40 10.36 5.27
C THR A 142 -12.74 9.55 4.16
N VAL A 143 -13.50 8.78 3.38
CA VAL A 143 -12.94 8.09 2.20
C VAL A 143 -12.85 9.08 1.04
N SER A 144 -11.65 9.32 0.52
CA SER A 144 -11.43 10.06 -0.72
C SER A 144 -11.53 9.13 -1.94
N VAL A 145 -12.31 9.51 -2.94
CA VAL A 145 -12.51 8.74 -4.18
C VAL A 145 -12.10 9.62 -5.34
N THR A 146 -10.96 9.31 -5.96
CA THR A 146 -10.27 10.27 -6.83
C THR A 146 -9.80 9.67 -8.14
N GLY A 147 -9.49 10.55 -9.10
CA GLY A 147 -8.69 10.21 -10.29
C GLY A 147 -7.26 9.78 -9.94
N ASN A 148 -6.49 9.41 -10.97
CA ASN A 148 -5.19 8.77 -10.86
C ASN A 148 -4.12 9.68 -10.23
N VAL A 149 -4.09 10.96 -10.63
CA VAL A 149 -3.12 11.93 -10.07
C VAL A 149 -3.41 12.22 -8.60
N LEU A 150 -4.68 12.46 -8.24
CA LEU A 150 -5.04 12.72 -6.84
C LEU A 150 -4.89 11.48 -5.96
N ARG A 151 -5.05 10.26 -6.50
CA ARG A 151 -4.69 9.03 -5.77
C ARG A 151 -3.24 9.12 -5.32
N ASP A 152 -2.33 9.44 -6.24
CA ASP A 152 -0.90 9.57 -5.95
C ASP A 152 -0.63 10.63 -4.88
N TYR A 153 -1.23 11.81 -5.02
CA TYR A 153 -0.99 12.91 -4.08
C TYR A 153 -1.55 12.63 -2.68
N LEU A 154 -2.77 12.10 -2.59
CA LEU A 154 -3.45 11.92 -1.30
C LEU A 154 -2.92 10.72 -0.51
N THR A 155 -2.45 9.67 -1.21
CA THR A 155 -1.82 8.51 -0.57
C THR A 155 -0.39 8.78 -0.09
N ASP A 156 0.20 9.92 -0.48
CA ASP A 156 1.38 10.47 0.20
C ASP A 156 0.98 11.45 1.31
N LEU A 157 0.12 12.42 1.00
CA LEU A 157 -0.20 13.55 1.88
C LEU A 157 -0.76 13.11 3.24
N PHE A 158 -1.86 12.37 3.25
CA PHE A 158 -2.55 12.02 4.48
C PHE A 158 -1.75 11.04 5.35
N PRO A 159 -1.12 10.00 4.81
CA PRO A 159 -0.29 9.10 5.61
C PRO A 159 0.95 9.79 6.21
N ILE A 160 1.55 10.74 5.51
CA ILE A 160 2.63 11.56 6.08
C ILE A 160 2.12 12.38 7.27
N LEU A 161 0.90 12.91 7.20
CA LEU A 161 0.29 13.68 8.30
C LEU A 161 -0.15 12.78 9.47
N GLU A 162 -0.68 11.59 9.17
CA GLU A 162 -1.25 10.65 10.14
C GLU A 162 -0.18 9.84 10.88
N VAL A 163 0.76 9.24 10.12
CA VAL A 163 1.73 8.26 10.65
C VAL A 163 3.19 8.62 10.35
N GLY A 164 3.44 9.82 9.81
CA GLY A 164 4.79 10.35 9.59
C GLY A 164 5.54 9.77 8.39
N THR A 165 4.89 8.90 7.60
CA THR A 165 5.47 8.26 6.41
C THR A 165 4.38 7.64 5.54
N SER A 166 4.57 7.62 4.22
CA SER A 166 3.69 6.90 3.29
C SER A 166 4.10 5.43 3.06
N ALA A 167 5.17 4.98 3.71
CA ALA A 167 5.63 3.58 3.64
C ALA A 167 4.78 2.61 4.49
N LYS A 168 3.96 3.13 5.42
CA LYS A 168 3.15 2.34 6.37
C LYS A 168 1.68 2.36 5.97
N MET A 169 1.38 1.79 4.81
CA MET A 169 0.08 1.89 4.15
C MET A 169 -0.37 0.54 3.61
N LEU A 170 -1.67 0.27 3.68
CA LEU A 170 -2.29 -0.78 2.89
C LEU A 170 -2.60 -0.26 1.49
N SER A 171 -1.90 -0.80 0.48
CA SER A 171 -2.17 -0.52 -0.94
C SER A 171 -2.70 -1.79 -1.61
N ILE A 172 -4.02 -1.86 -1.76
CA ILE A 172 -4.73 -3.02 -2.29
C ILE A 172 -5.27 -2.66 -3.67
N VAL A 173 -4.95 -3.49 -4.67
CA VAL A 173 -5.40 -3.36 -6.05
C VAL A 173 -6.24 -4.59 -6.40
N PRO A 174 -7.58 -4.50 -6.28
CA PRO A 174 -8.47 -5.52 -6.80
C PRO A 174 -8.29 -5.61 -8.31
N LEU A 175 -7.82 -6.76 -8.81
CA LEU A 175 -7.64 -6.96 -10.24
C LEU A 175 -9.01 -7.17 -10.87
N MET A 176 -9.24 -6.54 -12.03
CA MET A 176 -10.53 -6.63 -12.74
C MET A 176 -10.96 -8.07 -13.06
N ASN A 177 -10.01 -9.01 -13.16
CA ASN A 177 -10.27 -10.43 -13.41
C ASN A 177 -10.47 -11.27 -12.13
N GLY A 178 -10.67 -10.63 -10.97
CA GLY A 178 -11.01 -11.28 -9.71
C GLY A 178 -9.83 -11.67 -8.81
N GLY A 179 -8.59 -11.43 -9.23
CA GLY A 179 -7.41 -11.58 -8.36
C GLY A 179 -7.17 -10.35 -7.48
N GLY A 180 -6.14 -10.42 -6.63
CA GLY A 180 -5.67 -9.31 -5.82
C GLY A 180 -4.19 -9.03 -6.05
N LEU A 181 -3.81 -7.76 -6.10
CA LEU A 181 -2.43 -7.28 -6.01
C LEU A 181 -2.31 -6.45 -4.73
N PHE A 182 -1.29 -6.74 -3.93
CA PHE A 182 -1.07 -6.12 -2.62
C PHE A 182 0.31 -5.46 -2.62
N GLU A 183 0.34 -4.16 -2.82
CA GLU A 183 1.57 -3.39 -2.79
C GLU A 183 1.97 -3.12 -1.33
N THR A 184 3.25 -3.33 -1.03
CA THR A 184 3.77 -3.25 0.35
C THR A 184 4.05 -1.82 0.81
N GLY A 185 3.80 -0.82 -0.03
CA GLY A 185 4.00 0.60 0.26
C GLY A 185 4.05 1.43 -1.02
N ALA A 186 3.91 2.76 -0.89
CA ALA A 186 3.90 3.70 -2.03
C ALA A 186 5.29 4.33 -2.32
N GLY A 187 6.29 4.05 -1.49
CA GLY A 187 7.63 4.65 -1.58
C GLY A 187 8.58 3.97 -2.58
N GLY A 188 9.75 4.57 -2.79
CA GLY A 188 10.85 3.98 -3.57
C GLY A 188 11.70 2.97 -2.78
N SER A 189 12.69 2.36 -3.43
CA SER A 189 13.56 1.29 -2.87
C SER A 189 14.71 1.77 -1.96
N ALA A 190 14.67 3.03 -1.51
CA ALA A 190 15.57 3.61 -0.50
C ALA A 190 17.09 3.29 -0.68
N PRO A 191 17.78 3.83 -1.71
CA PRO A 191 19.21 3.53 -1.98
C PRO A 191 20.16 3.80 -0.80
N LYS A 192 19.85 4.82 0.02
CA LYS A 192 20.61 5.16 1.24
C LYS A 192 20.52 4.10 2.35
N HIS A 193 19.57 3.17 2.27
CA HIS A 193 19.50 2.03 3.19
C HIS A 193 20.51 0.96 2.76
N VAL A 194 20.68 0.76 1.45
CA VAL A 194 21.67 -0.16 0.90
C VAL A 194 23.09 0.34 1.16
N GLU A 195 23.36 1.64 1.02
CA GLU A 195 24.64 2.24 1.39
C GLU A 195 25.01 1.92 2.85
N GLN A 196 24.09 2.18 3.80
CA GLN A 196 24.33 1.86 5.21
C GLN A 196 24.56 0.35 5.43
N PHE A 197 23.80 -0.50 4.75
CA PHE A 197 23.97 -1.94 4.88
C PHE A 197 25.34 -2.41 4.37
N ILE A 198 25.82 -1.87 3.25
CA ILE A 198 27.14 -2.20 2.71
C ILE A 198 28.25 -1.70 3.62
N ASP A 199 28.14 -0.49 4.17
CA ASP A 199 29.22 0.11 4.96
C ASP A 199 29.25 -0.39 6.41
N GLU A 200 28.07 -0.54 7.03
CA GLU A 200 27.92 -0.76 8.46
C GLU A 200 27.21 -2.07 8.79
N GLY A 201 26.70 -2.81 7.80
CA GLY A 201 25.93 -4.02 8.04
C GLY A 201 24.65 -3.78 8.81
N TYR A 202 24.03 -2.60 8.66
CA TYR A 202 22.79 -2.21 9.32
C TYR A 202 21.72 -1.83 8.30
N LEU A 203 20.58 -2.53 8.31
CA LEU A 203 19.48 -2.25 7.39
C LEU A 203 18.28 -1.63 8.13
N ARG A 204 18.06 -0.33 7.95
CA ARG A 204 16.95 0.42 8.58
C ARG A 204 15.65 0.45 7.77
N TRP A 205 15.50 -0.45 6.79
CA TRP A 205 14.26 -0.59 6.03
C TRP A 205 13.16 -1.17 6.92
N ASP A 206 12.00 -0.51 6.98
CA ASP A 206 10.86 -0.95 7.77
C ASP A 206 9.92 -1.81 6.91
N SER A 207 9.84 -3.11 7.22
CA SER A 207 9.02 -4.09 6.49
C SER A 207 7.57 -4.14 6.94
N LEU A 208 7.08 -3.21 7.78
CA LEU A 208 5.70 -3.21 8.26
C LEU A 208 4.67 -3.34 7.12
N GLY A 209 4.86 -2.60 6.02
CA GLY A 209 3.97 -2.68 4.87
C GLY A 209 3.97 -4.05 4.16
N GLU A 210 5.07 -4.81 4.23
CA GLU A 210 5.12 -6.19 3.74
C GLU A 210 4.27 -7.12 4.63
N PHE A 211 4.30 -6.91 5.95
CA PHE A 211 3.52 -7.70 6.91
C PHE A 211 2.01 -7.45 6.73
N LEU A 212 1.63 -6.18 6.58
CA LEU A 212 0.25 -5.76 6.33
C LEU A 212 -0.26 -6.29 4.98
N ALA A 213 0.54 -6.19 3.92
CA ALA A 213 0.17 -6.73 2.60
C ALA A 213 0.02 -8.26 2.62
N LEU A 214 0.89 -8.97 3.34
CA LEU A 214 0.81 -10.43 3.48
C LEU A 214 -0.45 -10.86 4.25
N CYS A 215 -0.81 -10.14 5.30
CA CYS A 215 -2.05 -10.36 6.05
C CYS A 215 -3.27 -10.29 5.11
N VAL A 216 -3.43 -9.18 4.39
CA VAL A 216 -4.56 -9.01 3.45
C VAL A 216 -4.50 -10.02 2.29
N SER A 217 -3.31 -10.42 1.84
CA SER A 217 -3.16 -11.47 0.83
C SER A 217 -3.70 -12.82 1.31
N TYR A 218 -3.46 -13.20 2.58
CA TYR A 218 -4.03 -14.41 3.16
C TYR A 218 -5.55 -14.31 3.32
N GLU A 219 -6.06 -13.17 3.78
CA GLU A 219 -7.50 -12.91 3.88
C GLU A 219 -8.21 -13.06 2.51
N HIS A 220 -7.60 -12.49 1.46
CA HIS A 220 -8.12 -12.59 0.10
C HIS A 220 -8.15 -14.04 -0.38
N LEU A 221 -7.07 -14.80 -0.17
CA LEU A 221 -7.00 -16.23 -0.51
C LEU A 221 -8.07 -17.02 0.27
N ALA A 222 -8.20 -16.75 1.56
CA ALA A 222 -9.17 -17.39 2.43
C ALA A 222 -10.60 -17.16 1.95
N THR A 223 -10.94 -15.93 1.60
CA THR A 223 -12.28 -15.55 1.15
C THR A 223 -12.61 -16.10 -0.23
N LEU A 224 -11.67 -15.99 -1.18
CA LEU A 224 -11.90 -16.40 -2.58
C LEU A 224 -11.99 -17.92 -2.72
N PHE A 225 -11.18 -18.68 -1.97
CA PHE A 225 -11.09 -20.13 -2.08
C PHE A 225 -11.71 -20.88 -0.89
N ASN A 226 -12.36 -20.17 0.04
CA ASN A 226 -12.88 -20.73 1.28
C ASN A 226 -11.80 -21.51 2.07
N ASN A 227 -10.59 -20.95 2.15
CA ASN A 227 -9.43 -21.58 2.80
C ASN A 227 -9.34 -21.13 4.26
N SER A 228 -9.82 -21.98 5.18
CA SER A 228 -9.83 -21.70 6.61
C SER A 228 -8.43 -21.55 7.22
N LYS A 229 -7.44 -22.33 6.76
CA LYS A 229 -6.05 -22.21 7.25
C LYS A 229 -5.43 -20.87 6.86
N ALA A 230 -5.72 -20.37 5.65
CA ALA A 230 -5.29 -19.04 5.24
C ALA A 230 -5.95 -17.94 6.09
N MET A 231 -7.21 -18.09 6.47
CA MET A 231 -7.86 -17.14 7.39
C MET A 231 -7.14 -17.11 8.73
N ILE A 232 -6.79 -18.27 9.29
CA ILE A 232 -6.06 -18.35 10.56
C ILE A 232 -4.67 -17.71 10.44
N LEU A 233 -3.96 -17.95 9.33
CA LEU A 233 -2.67 -17.29 9.07
C LEU A 233 -2.81 -15.77 9.01
N SER A 234 -3.87 -15.26 8.37
CA SER A 234 -4.18 -13.83 8.33
C SER A 234 -4.43 -13.25 9.73
N GLU A 235 -5.38 -13.84 10.48
CA GLU A 235 -5.77 -13.34 11.80
C GLU A 235 -4.61 -13.39 12.81
N THR A 236 -3.80 -14.44 12.78
CA THR A 236 -2.63 -14.58 13.66
C THR A 236 -1.48 -13.67 13.25
N LEU A 237 -1.33 -13.35 11.96
CA LEU A 237 -0.35 -12.36 11.48
C LEU A 237 -0.77 -10.94 11.86
N ASP A 238 -2.07 -10.64 11.81
CA ASP A 238 -2.62 -9.37 12.27
C ASP A 238 -2.33 -9.12 13.75
N ALA A 239 -2.67 -10.10 14.61
CA ALA A 239 -2.37 -10.05 16.04
C ALA A 239 -0.86 -9.98 16.33
N ALA A 240 -0.03 -10.68 15.55
CA ALA A 240 1.42 -10.59 15.67
C ALA A 240 1.96 -9.20 15.28
N THR A 241 1.35 -8.57 14.28
CA THR A 241 1.71 -7.21 13.83
C THR A 241 1.29 -6.16 14.86
N GLU A 242 0.13 -6.31 15.50
CA GLU A 242 -0.30 -5.47 16.63
C GLU A 242 0.71 -5.57 17.78
N LYS A 243 1.03 -6.79 18.23
CA LYS A 243 2.03 -7.04 19.28
C LYS A 243 3.42 -6.51 18.90
N PHE A 244 3.79 -6.60 17.63
CA PHE A 244 5.04 -6.05 17.09
C PHE A 244 5.10 -4.52 17.24
N LEU A 245 4.00 -3.83 16.96
CA LEU A 245 3.89 -2.38 17.11
C LEU A 245 3.84 -1.96 18.59
N GLU A 246 3.06 -2.65 19.42
CA GLU A 246 2.96 -2.38 20.86
C GLU A 246 4.32 -2.48 21.58
N ASN A 247 5.15 -3.45 21.17
CA ASN A 247 6.47 -3.68 21.75
C ASN A 247 7.60 -2.92 21.04
N ASP A 248 7.28 -1.99 20.14
CA ASP A 248 8.21 -1.15 19.38
C ASP A 248 9.33 -1.95 18.71
N LYS A 249 8.97 -3.03 18.00
CA LYS A 249 9.93 -3.94 17.35
C LYS A 249 10.26 -3.57 15.90
N SER A 250 9.91 -2.35 15.49
CA SER A 250 10.35 -1.79 14.21
C SER A 250 11.87 -1.56 14.18
N PRO A 251 12.51 -1.55 13.00
CA PRO A 251 13.92 -1.24 12.89
C PRO A 251 14.24 0.12 13.49
N SER A 252 15.22 0.12 14.40
CA SER A 252 15.76 1.36 14.95
C SER A 252 16.62 2.08 13.89
N ARG A 253 17.15 3.25 14.25
CA ARG A 253 18.10 4.01 13.43
C ARG A 253 19.51 4.01 14.01
N LYS A 254 19.82 3.07 14.91
CA LYS A 254 21.07 3.04 15.68
C LYS A 254 21.72 1.66 15.63
N ILE A 255 22.99 1.61 15.22
CA ILE A 255 23.82 0.39 15.32
C ILE A 255 23.84 -0.13 16.77
N GLY A 256 23.81 -1.45 16.93
CA GLY A 256 23.76 -2.12 18.22
C GLY A 256 22.34 -2.31 18.76
N SER A 257 21.33 -1.91 18.00
CA SER A 257 19.92 -2.23 18.24
C SER A 257 19.36 -3.05 17.09
N ILE A 258 18.11 -3.52 17.19
CA ILE A 258 17.49 -4.30 16.11
C ILE A 258 17.40 -3.47 14.83
N ASP A 259 17.74 -4.11 13.71
CA ASP A 259 17.53 -3.61 12.36
C ASP A 259 16.41 -4.43 11.68
N ASN A 260 16.27 -4.34 10.36
CA ASN A 260 15.28 -5.09 9.58
C ASN A 260 15.29 -6.60 9.86
N ARG A 261 16.46 -7.23 10.04
CA ARG A 261 16.56 -8.67 10.32
C ARG A 261 16.02 -8.99 11.71
N GLY A 262 16.31 -8.12 12.68
CA GLY A 262 15.76 -8.22 14.03
C GLY A 262 14.25 -8.06 14.06
N SER A 263 13.70 -7.13 13.26
CA SER A 263 12.25 -6.94 13.18
C SER A 263 11.54 -8.16 12.57
N HIS A 264 12.14 -8.80 11.55
CA HIS A 264 11.64 -10.05 10.97
C HIS A 264 11.63 -11.20 11.98
N PHE A 265 12.68 -11.32 12.81
CA PHE A 265 12.69 -12.31 13.90
C PHE A 265 11.54 -12.08 14.90
N TYR A 266 11.31 -10.84 15.34
CA TYR A 266 10.24 -10.53 16.29
C TYR A 266 8.85 -10.79 15.71
N LEU A 267 8.62 -10.47 14.44
CA LEU A 267 7.37 -10.84 13.78
C LEU A 267 7.19 -12.37 13.75
N ALA A 268 8.23 -13.13 13.36
CA ALA A 268 8.17 -14.59 13.34
C ALA A 268 7.90 -15.18 14.73
N LEU A 269 8.51 -14.63 15.77
CA LEU A 269 8.29 -15.02 17.17
C LEU A 269 6.82 -14.81 17.56
N TYR A 270 6.29 -13.61 17.35
CA TYR A 270 4.91 -13.29 17.73
C TYR A 270 3.90 -14.07 16.90
N TRP A 271 4.13 -14.24 15.61
CA TRP A 271 3.24 -15.01 14.74
C TRP A 271 3.21 -16.50 15.10
N ALA A 272 4.37 -17.10 15.40
CA ALA A 272 4.43 -18.47 15.90
C ALA A 272 3.70 -18.62 17.24
N GLN A 273 3.80 -17.65 18.15
CA GLN A 273 3.07 -17.64 19.42
C GLN A 273 1.55 -17.59 19.20
N GLU A 274 1.06 -16.73 18.30
CA GLU A 274 -0.38 -16.65 17.98
C GLU A 274 -0.89 -17.94 17.32
N LEU A 275 -0.12 -18.53 16.41
CA LEU A 275 -0.42 -19.83 15.78
C LEU A 275 -0.44 -21.00 16.77
N ALA A 276 0.42 -20.96 17.79
CA ALA A 276 0.44 -21.93 18.89
C ALA A 276 -0.71 -21.73 19.89
N ASN A 277 -1.19 -20.49 20.05
CA ASN A 277 -2.24 -20.17 21.02
C ASN A 277 -3.66 -20.34 20.48
N GLN A 278 -3.89 -20.16 19.17
CA GLN A 278 -5.20 -20.35 18.57
C GLN A 278 -5.74 -21.78 18.72
N ASN A 279 -7.07 -21.92 18.65
CA ASN A 279 -7.79 -23.20 18.80
C ASN A 279 -8.73 -23.50 17.60
N LYS A 280 -8.60 -22.75 16.50
CA LYS A 280 -9.39 -22.92 15.27
C LYS A 280 -8.88 -24.08 14.42
N ASP A 281 -7.57 -24.37 14.46
CA ASP A 281 -6.94 -25.48 13.73
C ASP A 281 -5.84 -26.13 14.60
N LEU A 282 -6.10 -27.36 15.05
CA LEU A 282 -5.17 -28.09 15.92
C LEU A 282 -3.90 -28.57 15.20
N GLU A 283 -3.94 -28.73 13.88
CA GLU A 283 -2.78 -29.15 13.10
C GLU A 283 -1.74 -28.02 13.05
N LEU A 284 -2.18 -26.81 12.66
CA LEU A 284 -1.36 -25.59 12.72
C LEU A 284 -0.85 -25.35 14.13
N LYS A 285 -1.72 -25.49 15.14
CA LYS A 285 -1.32 -25.36 16.55
C LYS A 285 -0.17 -26.30 16.91
N ASN A 286 -0.27 -27.58 16.53
CA ASN A 286 0.74 -28.58 16.83
C ASN A 286 2.05 -28.36 16.08
N ILE A 287 2.00 -27.88 14.83
CA ILE A 287 3.20 -27.49 14.06
C ILE A 287 3.92 -26.32 14.74
N PHE A 288 3.17 -25.29 15.15
CA PHE A 288 3.78 -24.05 15.64
C PHE A 288 4.08 -24.04 17.14
N ASN A 289 3.50 -24.94 17.95
CA ASN A 289 3.87 -25.12 19.36
C ASN A 289 5.39 -25.29 19.60
N PRO A 290 6.09 -26.26 18.97
CA PRO A 290 7.53 -26.42 19.15
C PRO A 290 8.32 -25.22 18.59
N VAL A 291 7.86 -24.63 17.48
CA VAL A 291 8.50 -23.47 16.85
C VAL A 291 8.45 -22.25 17.77
N ALA A 292 7.26 -21.93 18.30
CA ALA A 292 7.07 -20.82 19.23
C ALA A 292 7.93 -20.99 20.49
N ASN A 293 8.01 -22.21 21.03
CA ASN A 293 8.84 -22.51 22.19
C ASN A 293 10.34 -22.32 21.88
N GLN A 294 10.81 -22.81 20.72
CA GLN A 294 12.21 -22.66 20.31
C GLN A 294 12.58 -21.19 20.08
N LEU A 295 11.74 -20.42 19.39
CA LEU A 295 11.96 -18.98 19.18
C LEU A 295 11.97 -18.21 20.51
N THR A 296 11.01 -18.50 21.40
CA THR A 296 10.91 -17.85 22.72
C THR A 296 12.13 -18.17 23.59
N THR A 297 12.53 -19.44 23.67
CA THR A 297 13.68 -19.86 24.51
C THR A 297 15.02 -19.34 23.97
N ASN A 298 15.14 -19.15 22.65
CA ASN A 298 16.37 -18.67 22.02
C ASN A 298 16.34 -17.17 21.68
N GLU A 299 15.38 -16.39 22.19
CA GLU A 299 15.20 -14.98 21.82
C GLU A 299 16.50 -14.17 21.96
N LEU A 300 17.08 -14.16 23.17
CA LEU A 300 18.31 -13.42 23.43
C LEU A 300 19.46 -13.87 22.52
N LYS A 301 19.62 -15.18 22.33
CA LYS A 301 20.68 -15.73 21.49
C LYS A 301 20.55 -15.31 20.04
N ILE A 302 19.33 -15.34 19.49
CA ILE A 302 19.06 -14.93 18.11
C ILE A 302 19.32 -13.43 17.95
N VAL A 303 18.83 -12.61 18.87
CA VAL A 303 19.04 -11.16 18.85
C VAL A 303 20.55 -10.83 18.92
N ASP A 304 21.31 -11.50 19.79
CA ASP A 304 22.75 -11.32 19.89
C ASP A 304 23.48 -11.71 18.60
N GLU A 305 23.11 -12.84 17.98
CA GLU A 305 23.65 -13.27 16.68
C GLU A 305 23.37 -12.24 15.56
N LEU A 306 22.15 -11.67 15.54
CA LEU A 306 21.77 -10.64 14.56
C LEU A 306 22.49 -9.30 14.80
N ILE A 307 22.61 -8.86 16.05
CA ILE A 307 23.33 -7.62 16.40
C ILE A 307 24.84 -7.76 16.12
N ALA A 308 25.42 -8.93 16.38
CA ALA A 308 26.85 -9.19 16.13
C ALA A 308 27.24 -9.11 14.64
N ALA A 309 26.27 -9.20 13.73
CA ALA A 309 26.47 -9.02 12.29
C ALA A 309 26.55 -7.54 11.84
N GLN A 310 26.26 -6.60 12.75
CA GLN A 310 26.32 -5.16 12.50
C GLN A 310 27.72 -4.58 12.76
N GLY A 311 27.93 -3.32 12.39
CA GLY A 311 29.17 -2.57 12.61
C GLY A 311 30.34 -2.99 11.72
N LYS A 312 30.09 -3.78 10.68
CA LYS A 312 31.10 -4.28 9.75
C LYS A 312 30.58 -4.17 8.31
N PRO A 313 31.44 -3.85 7.33
CA PRO A 313 31.04 -3.84 5.94
C PRO A 313 30.49 -5.19 5.47
N GLN A 314 29.43 -5.17 4.67
CA GLN A 314 28.81 -6.35 4.07
C GLN A 314 29.17 -6.43 2.59
N ASN A 315 29.71 -7.57 2.17
CA ASN A 315 29.98 -7.82 0.76
C ASN A 315 28.85 -8.65 0.15
N ILE A 316 27.94 -8.00 -0.56
CA ILE A 316 26.85 -8.64 -1.31
C ILE A 316 27.18 -8.91 -2.78
N GLY A 317 28.39 -8.60 -3.25
CA GLY A 317 28.85 -8.94 -4.60
C GLY A 317 28.10 -8.25 -5.75
N GLY A 318 27.63 -7.01 -5.54
CA GLY A 318 26.95 -6.18 -6.55
C GLY A 318 25.99 -5.17 -5.92
N TYR A 319 25.40 -4.28 -6.71
CA TYR A 319 24.38 -3.32 -6.23
C TYR A 319 23.01 -3.57 -6.89
N TYR A 320 22.89 -3.32 -8.20
CA TYR A 320 21.65 -3.61 -8.94
C TYR A 320 21.41 -5.12 -9.16
N HIS A 321 22.49 -5.90 -9.17
CA HIS A 321 22.45 -7.36 -9.34
C HIS A 321 23.47 -7.99 -8.36
N PRO A 322 23.15 -8.03 -7.06
CA PRO A 322 24.03 -8.61 -6.06
C PRO A 322 24.11 -10.13 -6.22
N THR A 323 25.15 -10.75 -5.68
CA THR A 323 25.36 -12.20 -5.74
C THR A 323 24.42 -12.90 -4.74
N PRO A 324 23.46 -13.73 -5.17
CA PRO A 324 22.41 -14.28 -4.29
C PRO A 324 22.97 -14.96 -3.04
N ARG A 325 23.98 -15.82 -3.19
CA ARG A 325 24.63 -16.52 -2.07
C ARG A 325 25.24 -15.57 -1.03
N LEU A 326 25.85 -14.46 -1.48
CA LEU A 326 26.48 -13.50 -0.58
C LEU A 326 25.43 -12.64 0.14
N THR A 327 24.37 -12.27 -0.58
CA THR A 327 23.21 -11.57 0.01
C THR A 327 22.53 -12.43 1.07
N ASP A 328 22.26 -13.71 0.77
CA ASP A 328 21.63 -14.65 1.72
C ASP A 328 22.44 -14.79 3.00
N GLN A 329 23.76 -14.94 2.88
CA GLN A 329 24.67 -15.01 4.04
C GLN A 329 24.63 -13.73 4.88
N SER A 330 24.55 -12.57 4.23
CA SER A 330 24.51 -11.26 4.92
C SER A 330 23.15 -10.98 5.56
N MET A 331 22.06 -11.46 4.96
CA MET A 331 20.69 -11.24 5.40
C MET A 331 20.21 -12.27 6.44
N ARG A 332 20.82 -13.46 6.49
CA ARG A 332 20.45 -14.55 7.41
C ARG A 332 21.60 -14.99 8.32
N PRO A 333 22.23 -14.09 9.09
CA PRO A 333 23.44 -14.41 9.86
C PRO A 333 23.20 -15.25 11.12
N SER A 334 21.96 -15.36 11.62
CA SER A 334 21.64 -16.18 12.79
C SER A 334 21.39 -17.63 12.40
N GLU A 335 22.40 -18.49 12.64
CA GLU A 335 22.28 -19.95 12.46
C GLU A 335 21.23 -20.55 13.39
N THR A 336 21.03 -19.98 14.59
CA THR A 336 19.99 -20.44 15.51
C THR A 336 18.62 -20.17 14.92
N PHE A 337 18.36 -18.97 14.40
CA PHE A 337 17.08 -18.64 13.79
C PHE A 337 16.81 -19.46 12.53
N ASN A 338 17.81 -19.59 11.65
CA ASN A 338 17.69 -20.36 10.40
C ASN A 338 17.25 -21.81 10.65
N ARG A 339 17.88 -22.49 11.61
CA ARG A 339 17.53 -23.89 11.94
C ARG A 339 16.09 -24.04 12.44
N ILE A 340 15.59 -23.07 13.19
CA ILE A 340 14.21 -23.10 13.69
C ILE A 340 13.23 -22.92 12.52
N ILE A 341 13.48 -21.97 11.62
CA ILE A 341 12.62 -21.77 10.44
C ILE A 341 12.65 -22.99 9.49
N GLU A 342 13.82 -23.59 9.28
CA GLU A 342 13.97 -24.80 8.44
C GLU A 342 13.20 -26.00 9.00
N SER A 343 13.02 -26.08 10.33
CA SER A 343 12.25 -27.15 10.98
C SER A 343 10.74 -27.12 10.66
N ILE A 344 10.21 -26.02 10.12
CA ILE A 344 8.78 -25.89 9.76
C ILE A 344 8.46 -26.73 8.51
N ASN A 345 9.41 -26.89 7.61
CA ASN A 345 9.25 -27.66 6.35
C ASN A 345 9.55 -29.16 6.52
N SER A 346 9.91 -29.59 7.73
CA SER A 346 10.27 -30.97 8.08
C SER A 346 9.12 -31.66 8.78
#